data_AF-A0AAV3H7T7-F1
#
_entry.id   AF-A0AAV3H7T7-F1
#
_cell.length_a   1.000
_cell.length_b   1.000
_cell.length_c   1.000
_cell.angle_alpha   90.00
_cell.angle_beta   90.00
_cell.angle_gamma   90.00
#
_symmetry.space_group_name_H-M   'P 1'
#
loop_
_entity.id
_entity.type
_entity.pdbx_description
1 polymer ?
#
loop_
_entity_poly.entity_id
_entity_poly.type
_entity_poly.pdbx_seq_one_letter_code
_entity_poly.pdbx_strand_id
1 'polypeptide(L)'
;MFAHWVKERIAEYGFVESQDYILICQNGQTKGRGGDRRSKDYHLTLDTAKELAMVERNEKGRQIRRYFIECEKKLRSMQPAQQFTDEEIILLCYMQVQMEKAQDISKRLYPILKELNSSYASKLYDIAFETFYTVTKNRDALLREATRIDQTSAIFERARPMLKSLRARQFEF
;
A
#
# COMPACT_ATOMS: atom_id res chain seq x y z
N MET A 1 19.81 37.37 12.24
CA MET A 1 20.38 36.74 13.45
C MET A 1 19.55 35.51 13.80
N PHE A 2 20.16 34.38 14.20
CA PHE A 2 19.48 33.09 14.46
C PHE A 2 18.24 33.22 15.38
N ALA A 3 18.37 33.96 16.48
CA ALA A 3 17.29 34.14 17.46
C ALA A 3 16.03 34.82 16.90
N HIS A 4 16.15 35.62 15.84
CA HIS A 4 15.01 36.24 15.16
C HIS A 4 14.38 35.25 14.17
N TRP A 5 15.22 34.64 13.34
CA TRP A 5 14.79 33.64 12.34
C TRP A 5 14.02 32.48 12.97
N VAL A 6 14.53 31.89 14.07
CA VAL A 6 13.87 30.71 14.69
C VAL A 6 12.50 31.07 15.27
N LYS A 7 12.33 32.29 15.81
CA LYS A 7 11.04 32.75 16.34
C LYS A 7 10.03 33.02 15.24
N GLU A 8 10.47 33.63 14.14
CA GLU A 8 9.62 33.86 12.96
C GLU A 8 9.12 32.53 12.40
N ARG A 9 10.01 31.54 12.26
CA ARG A 9 9.65 30.21 11.76
C ARG A 9 8.70 29.46 12.69
N ILE A 10 8.95 29.48 13.99
CA ILE A 10 8.03 28.88 14.97
C ILE A 10 6.63 29.51 14.88
N ALA A 11 6.55 30.84 14.74
CA ALA A 11 5.27 31.54 14.63
C ALA A 11 4.56 31.29 13.28
N GLU A 12 5.31 31.26 12.18
CA GLU A 12 4.79 31.07 10.82
C GLU A 12 4.17 29.68 10.61
N TYR A 13 4.84 28.63 11.13
CA TYR A 13 4.40 27.24 10.99
C TYR A 13 3.59 26.74 12.20
N GLY A 14 3.42 27.57 13.23
CA GLY A 14 2.58 27.25 14.40
C GLY A 14 3.15 26.16 15.30
N PHE A 15 4.48 26.03 15.39
CA PHE A 15 5.12 25.02 16.22
C PHE A 15 4.85 25.27 17.72
N VAL A 16 4.53 24.21 18.45
CA VAL A 16 4.11 24.25 19.85
C VAL A 16 5.25 23.83 20.79
N GLU A 17 5.53 24.65 21.79
CA GLU A 17 6.51 24.32 22.83
C GLU A 17 6.09 23.08 23.63
N SER A 18 7.04 22.19 23.93
CA SER A 18 6.83 20.85 24.53
C SER A 18 6.20 19.79 23.61
N GLN A 19 5.85 20.13 22.35
CA GLN A 19 5.45 19.16 21.33
C GLN A 19 6.46 19.11 20.19
N ASP A 20 6.73 20.26 19.57
CA ASP A 20 7.58 20.41 18.38
C ASP A 20 9.01 20.82 18.74
N TYR A 21 9.16 21.57 19.84
CA TYR A 21 10.46 21.99 20.33
C TYR A 21 10.49 22.22 21.85
N ILE A 22 11.70 22.18 22.41
CA ILE A 22 11.98 22.49 23.82
C ILE A 22 13.02 23.61 23.87
N LEU A 23 12.80 24.60 24.73
CA LEU A 23 13.73 25.69 24.98
C LEU A 23 14.65 25.34 26.15
N ILE A 24 15.96 25.38 25.94
CA ILE A 24 16.95 25.26 27.00
C ILE A 24 17.60 26.63 27.22
N CYS A 25 17.39 27.17 28.42
CA CYS A 25 18.13 28.34 28.90
C CYS A 25 19.30 27.85 29.74
N GLN A 26 20.54 28.16 29.33
CA GLN A 26 21.70 27.91 30.18
C GLN A 26 21.72 28.92 31.33
N ASN A 27 21.03 28.61 32.42
CA ASN A 27 21.16 29.35 33.68
C ASN A 27 22.42 28.87 34.41
N GLY A 28 23.59 29.25 33.92
CA GLY A 28 24.87 28.94 34.56
C GLY A 28 25.09 29.81 35.80
N GLN A 29 25.18 29.18 36.98
CA GLN A 29 25.90 29.76 38.12
C GLN A 29 27.40 29.85 37.78
N THR A 30 27.80 30.80 36.95
CA THR A 30 29.21 31.06 36.66
C THR A 30 29.62 32.37 37.31
N LYS A 31 30.37 32.27 38.41
CA LYS A 31 31.06 33.39 39.06
C LYS A 31 32.21 33.85 38.14
N GLY A 32 31.93 34.72 37.17
CA GLY A 32 32.97 35.29 36.32
C GLY A 32 32.44 36.37 35.38
N ARG A 33 33.10 37.53 35.34
CA ARG A 33 32.77 38.64 34.43
C ARG A 33 33.14 38.23 32.99
N GLY A 34 32.15 37.98 32.14
CA GLY A 34 32.37 37.98 30.67
C GLY A 34 31.68 36.91 29.82
N GLY A 35 30.84 36.01 30.36
CA GLY A 35 30.09 35.03 29.55
C GLY A 35 28.73 35.57 29.09
N ASP A 36 28.36 35.34 27.83
CA ASP A 36 27.05 35.71 27.27
C ASP A 36 25.91 35.03 28.04
N ARG A 37 25.26 35.81 28.89
CA ARG A 37 24.31 35.38 29.94
C ARG A 37 22.94 34.94 29.41
N ARG A 38 22.70 34.92 28.09
CA ARG A 38 21.34 34.84 27.50
C ARG A 38 21.23 33.97 26.24
N SER A 39 22.10 32.98 26.03
CA SER A 39 21.90 32.03 24.93
C SER A 39 20.64 31.18 25.17
N LYS A 40 19.78 31.11 24.15
CA LYS A 40 18.60 30.26 24.12
C LYS A 40 18.84 29.17 23.08
N ASP A 41 18.88 27.93 23.53
CA ASP A 41 19.04 26.77 22.67
C ASP A 41 17.66 26.17 22.40
N TYR A 42 17.37 25.89 21.12
CA TYR A 42 16.11 25.31 20.68
C TYR A 42 16.37 23.88 20.24
N HIS A 43 15.76 22.92 20.95
CA HIS A 43 15.81 21.51 20.59
C HIS A 43 14.53 21.16 19.85
N LEU A 44 14.61 20.90 18.55
CA LEU A 44 13.47 20.50 17.72
C LEU A 44 13.29 18.98 17.74
N THR A 45 12.06 18.51 17.60
CA THR A 45 11.83 17.11 17.23
C THR A 45 12.37 16.83 15.83
N LEU A 46 12.62 15.56 15.52
CA LEU A 46 13.07 15.17 14.18
C LEU A 46 12.05 15.54 13.11
N ASP A 47 10.76 15.47 13.40
CA ASP A 47 9.72 15.76 12.41
C ASP A 47 9.60 17.26 12.16
N THR A 48 9.58 18.06 13.23
CA THR A 48 9.66 19.54 13.13
C THR A 48 10.90 20.00 12.37
N ALA A 49 12.06 19.38 12.61
CA ALA A 49 13.30 19.70 11.91
C ALA A 49 13.23 19.36 10.41
N LYS A 50 12.57 18.25 10.03
CA LYS A 50 12.35 17.89 8.62
C LYS A 50 11.42 18.90 7.95
N GLU A 51 10.31 19.25 8.59
CA GLU A 51 9.36 20.24 8.07
C GLU A 51 10.05 21.58 7.82
N LEU A 52 10.78 22.08 8.82
CA LEU A 52 11.54 23.32 8.69
C LEU A 52 12.55 23.23 7.53
N ALA A 53 13.31 22.14 7.43
CA ALA A 53 14.27 21.94 6.36
C ALA A 53 13.63 21.84 4.97
N MET A 54 12.40 21.35 4.86
CA MET A 54 11.68 21.25 3.59
C MET A 54 11.21 22.62 3.09
N VAL A 55 10.86 23.55 3.98
CA VAL A 55 10.37 24.87 3.59
C VAL A 55 11.50 25.87 3.34
N GLU A 56 12.66 25.66 3.96
CA GLU A 56 13.79 26.56 3.80
C GLU A 56 14.26 26.66 2.34
N ARG A 57 14.40 27.91 1.88
CA ARG A 57 14.81 28.26 0.50
C ARG A 57 16.33 28.32 0.36
N ASN A 58 17.00 27.27 0.82
CA ASN A 58 18.47 27.15 0.74
C ASN A 58 18.88 25.85 0.04
N GLU A 59 20.16 25.74 -0.30
CA GLU A 59 20.68 24.58 -1.04
C GLU A 59 20.53 23.27 -0.24
N LYS A 60 20.68 23.32 1.09
CA LYS A 60 20.47 22.17 1.97
C LYS A 60 19.01 21.70 2.00
N GLY A 61 18.05 22.62 2.07
CA GLY A 61 16.63 22.33 1.99
C GLY A 61 16.22 21.80 0.62
N ARG A 62 16.89 22.23 -0.46
CA ARG A 62 16.73 21.62 -1.79
C ARG A 62 17.22 20.18 -1.82
N GLN A 63 18.38 19.88 -1.23
CA GLN A 63 18.92 18.51 -1.13
C GLN A 63 17.98 17.60 -0.33
N ILE A 64 17.48 18.09 0.81
CA ILE A 64 16.55 17.35 1.68
C ILE A 64 15.23 17.05 0.96
N ARG A 65 14.63 18.03 0.27
CA ARG A 65 13.43 17.80 -0.55
C ARG A 65 13.65 16.75 -1.64
N ARG A 66 14.79 16.81 -2.35
CA ARG A 66 15.13 15.81 -3.38
C ARG A 66 15.27 14.42 -2.77
N TYR A 67 15.93 14.30 -1.63
CA TYR A 67 16.08 13.04 -0.90
C TYR A 67 14.71 12.45 -0.53
N PHE A 68 13.80 13.24 0.05
CA PHE A 68 12.46 12.75 0.41
C PHE A 68 11.62 12.36 -0.83
N ILE A 69 11.72 13.11 -1.92
CA ILE A 69 11.07 12.74 -3.20
C ILE A 69 11.63 11.40 -3.72
N GLU A 70 12.94 11.17 -3.62
CA GLU A 70 13.55 9.90 -4.01
C GLU A 70 13.10 8.75 -3.11
N CYS A 71 13.02 8.96 -1.80
CA CYS A 71 12.47 7.99 -0.86
C CYS A 71 11.01 7.65 -1.19
N GLU A 72 10.18 8.64 -1.49
CA GLU A 72 8.79 8.41 -1.90
C GLU A 72 8.70 7.65 -3.22
N LYS A 73 9.53 8.00 -4.21
CA LYS A 73 9.63 7.26 -5.47
C LYS A 73 10.04 5.81 -5.23
N LYS A 74 11.04 5.56 -4.38
CA LYS A 74 11.47 4.21 -3.99
C LYS A 74 10.35 3.46 -3.30
N LEU A 75 9.66 4.07 -2.34
CA LEU A 75 8.54 3.46 -1.63
C LEU A 75 7.38 3.12 -2.59
N ARG A 76 7.05 4.02 -3.53
CA ARG A 76 6.05 3.76 -4.57
C ARG A 76 6.48 2.65 -5.53
N SER A 77 7.78 2.51 -5.78
CA SER A 77 8.33 1.42 -6.62
C SER A 77 8.43 0.09 -5.88
N MET A 78 8.52 0.11 -4.55
CA MET A 78 8.37 -1.06 -3.70
C MET A 78 6.90 -1.47 -3.73
N GLN A 79 6.54 -2.30 -4.71
CA GLN A 79 5.25 -2.98 -4.66
C GLN A 79 5.17 -3.80 -3.37
N PRO A 80 3.98 -3.93 -2.76
CA PRO A 80 3.81 -4.84 -1.63
C PRO A 80 4.42 -6.19 -1.99
N ALA A 81 5.19 -6.77 -1.06
CA ALA A 81 5.85 -8.03 -1.29
C ALA A 81 4.84 -9.06 -1.82
N GLN A 82 5.20 -9.73 -2.91
CA GLN A 82 4.35 -10.75 -3.51
C GLN A 82 4.12 -11.85 -2.45
N GLN A 83 2.88 -11.99 -1.97
CA GLN A 83 2.55 -12.90 -0.88
C GLN A 83 2.68 -14.37 -1.32
N PHE A 84 2.48 -14.64 -2.60
CA PHE A 84 2.52 -15.95 -3.23
C PHE A 84 3.57 -15.99 -4.32
N THR A 85 4.26 -17.12 -4.45
CA THR A 85 5.15 -17.40 -5.57
C THR A 85 4.38 -17.44 -6.90
N ASP A 86 5.08 -17.26 -8.02
CA ASP A 86 4.49 -17.34 -9.36
C ASP A 86 3.77 -18.68 -9.61
N GLU A 87 4.33 -19.77 -9.11
CA GLU A 87 3.74 -21.11 -9.20
C GLU A 87 2.43 -21.22 -8.42
N GLU A 88 2.39 -20.68 -7.20
CA GLU A 88 1.18 -20.65 -6.38
C GLU A 88 0.08 -19.81 -7.04
N ILE A 89 0.41 -18.65 -7.60
CA ILE A 89 -0.58 -17.82 -8.32
C ILE A 89 -1.14 -18.56 -9.53
N ILE A 90 -0.29 -19.25 -10.29
CA ILE A 90 -0.72 -20.06 -11.44
C ILE A 90 -1.66 -21.18 -10.98
N LEU A 91 -1.31 -21.89 -9.90
CA LEU A 91 -2.16 -22.95 -9.33
C LEU A 91 -3.52 -22.41 -8.89
N LEU A 92 -3.54 -21.25 -8.22
CA LEU A 92 -4.79 -20.57 -7.83
C LEU A 92 -5.62 -20.18 -9.06
N CYS A 93 -5.00 -19.73 -10.16
CA CYS A 93 -5.70 -19.45 -11.41
C CYS A 93 -6.32 -20.73 -12.02
N TYR A 94 -5.63 -21.87 -11.95
CA TYR A 94 -6.22 -23.15 -12.35
C TYR A 94 -7.44 -23.52 -11.50
N MET A 95 -7.33 -23.39 -10.17
CA MET A 95 -8.45 -23.65 -9.26
C MET A 95 -9.64 -22.71 -9.55
N GLN A 96 -9.37 -21.44 -9.83
CA GLN A 96 -10.38 -20.45 -10.21
C GLN A 96 -11.16 -20.88 -11.47
N VAL A 97 -10.47 -21.36 -12.51
CA VAL A 97 -11.13 -21.87 -13.72
C VAL A 97 -12.02 -23.07 -13.41
N GLN A 98 -11.61 -23.97 -12.50
CA GLN A 98 -12.45 -25.11 -12.10
C GLN A 98 -13.69 -24.66 -11.33
N MET A 99 -13.55 -23.66 -10.44
CA MET A 99 -14.68 -23.08 -9.70
C MET A 99 -15.72 -22.47 -10.63
N GLU A 100 -15.30 -21.71 -11.65
CA GLU A 100 -16.23 -21.15 -12.65
C GLU A 100 -16.94 -22.24 -13.45
N LYS A 101 -16.22 -23.30 -13.86
CA LYS A 101 -16.86 -24.45 -14.54
C LYS A 101 -17.88 -25.15 -13.64
N ALA A 102 -17.56 -25.32 -12.35
CA ALA A 102 -18.48 -25.90 -11.38
C ALA A 102 -19.73 -25.03 -11.20
N GLN A 103 -19.57 -23.70 -11.20
CA GLN A 103 -20.67 -22.74 -11.23
C GLN A 103 -21.57 -22.90 -12.45
N ASP A 104 -20.99 -22.95 -13.65
CA ASP A 104 -21.74 -23.11 -14.91
C ASP A 104 -22.52 -24.42 -14.94
N ILE A 105 -21.89 -25.51 -14.51
CA ILE A 105 -22.53 -26.82 -14.41
C ILE A 105 -23.67 -26.78 -13.38
N SER A 106 -23.43 -26.17 -12.21
CA SER A 106 -24.44 -26.06 -11.15
C SER A 106 -25.66 -25.24 -11.60
N LYS A 107 -25.44 -24.13 -12.34
CA LYS A 107 -26.51 -23.33 -12.94
C LYS A 107 -27.39 -24.16 -13.89
N ARG A 108 -26.76 -25.03 -14.69
CA ARG A 108 -27.48 -25.90 -15.65
C ARG A 108 -28.23 -27.04 -14.95
N LEU A 109 -27.66 -27.62 -13.91
CA LEU A 109 -28.24 -28.77 -13.20
C LEU A 109 -29.29 -28.39 -12.15
N TYR A 110 -29.20 -27.18 -11.58
CA TYR A 110 -30.15 -26.69 -10.57
C TYR A 110 -31.63 -26.85 -10.96
N PRO A 111 -32.12 -26.37 -12.13
CA PRO A 111 -33.53 -26.49 -12.47
C PRO A 111 -33.99 -27.95 -12.58
N ILE A 112 -33.14 -28.82 -13.15
CA ILE A 112 -33.43 -30.25 -13.29
C ILE A 112 -33.58 -30.91 -11.92
N LEU A 113 -32.65 -30.66 -10.99
CA LEU A 113 -32.74 -31.23 -9.64
C LEU A 113 -33.89 -30.67 -8.82
N LYS A 114 -34.28 -29.42 -9.08
CA LYS A 114 -35.45 -28.80 -8.46
C LYS A 114 -36.74 -29.46 -8.91
N GLU A 115 -36.88 -29.73 -10.21
CA GLU A 115 -38.05 -30.45 -10.76
C GLU A 115 -38.15 -31.88 -10.22
N LEU A 116 -37.02 -32.56 -10.02
CA LEU A 116 -36.95 -33.88 -9.42
C LEU A 116 -37.16 -33.88 -7.88
N ASN A 117 -37.43 -32.72 -7.27
CA ASN A 117 -37.54 -32.52 -5.82
C ASN A 117 -36.35 -33.12 -5.04
N SER A 118 -35.15 -33.01 -5.60
CA SER A 118 -33.94 -33.57 -5.03
C SER A 118 -33.43 -32.75 -3.85
N SER A 119 -32.95 -33.42 -2.80
CA SER A 119 -32.29 -32.77 -1.66
C SER A 119 -30.99 -32.04 -2.02
N TYR A 120 -30.41 -32.32 -3.20
CA TYR A 120 -29.20 -31.66 -3.70
C TYR A 120 -29.46 -30.31 -4.38
N ALA A 121 -30.72 -29.98 -4.71
CA ALA A 121 -31.05 -28.74 -5.43
C ALA A 121 -30.58 -27.48 -4.69
N SER A 122 -30.72 -27.45 -3.36
CA SER A 122 -30.23 -26.33 -2.54
C SER A 122 -28.71 -26.15 -2.64
N LYS A 123 -27.94 -27.26 -2.57
CA LYS A 123 -26.47 -27.19 -2.64
C LYS A 123 -26.00 -26.66 -4.00
N LEU A 124 -26.67 -27.06 -5.08
CA LEU A 124 -26.36 -26.54 -6.41
C LEU A 124 -26.76 -25.07 -6.56
N TYR A 125 -27.84 -24.62 -5.93
CA TYR A 125 -28.21 -23.21 -5.91
C TYR A 125 -27.12 -22.36 -5.28
N ASP A 126 -26.60 -22.77 -4.11
CA ASP A 126 -25.53 -22.06 -3.41
C ASP A 126 -24.28 -21.93 -4.29
N ILE A 127 -23.86 -23.04 -4.92
CA ILE A 127 -22.71 -23.03 -5.84
C ILE A 127 -22.99 -22.14 -7.05
N ALA A 128 -24.18 -22.22 -7.65
CA ALA A 128 -24.52 -21.51 -8.87
C ALA A 128 -24.66 -19.99 -8.69
N PHE A 129 -25.27 -19.55 -7.59
CA PHE A 129 -25.76 -18.18 -7.45
C PHE A 129 -25.15 -17.45 -6.25
N GLU A 130 -25.00 -18.09 -5.08
CA GLU A 130 -24.46 -17.42 -3.88
C GLU A 130 -22.96 -17.14 -4.01
N THR A 131 -22.21 -18.01 -4.68
CA THR A 131 -20.75 -17.83 -4.82
C THR A 131 -20.33 -16.88 -5.96
N PHE A 132 -21.27 -16.34 -6.74
CA PHE A 132 -20.99 -15.55 -7.96
C PHE A 132 -20.09 -14.34 -7.68
N TYR A 133 -20.42 -13.57 -6.66
CA TYR A 133 -19.66 -12.38 -6.27
C TYR A 133 -18.21 -12.73 -5.93
N THR A 134 -18.02 -13.72 -5.05
CA THR A 134 -16.70 -14.13 -4.56
C THR A 134 -15.84 -14.70 -5.69
N VAL A 135 -16.42 -15.54 -6.55
CA VAL A 135 -15.71 -16.12 -7.71
C VAL A 135 -15.26 -15.01 -8.66
N THR A 136 -16.12 -14.03 -8.95
CA THR A 136 -15.77 -12.91 -9.83
C THR A 136 -14.67 -12.03 -9.24
N LYS A 137 -14.78 -11.66 -7.96
CA LYS A 137 -13.76 -10.86 -7.27
C LYS A 137 -12.42 -11.58 -7.16
N ASN A 138 -12.44 -12.89 -6.90
CA ASN A 138 -11.24 -13.71 -6.85
C ASN A 138 -10.55 -13.80 -8.22
N ARG A 139 -11.31 -13.97 -9.32
CA ARG A 139 -10.76 -13.90 -10.69
C ARG A 139 -10.03 -12.57 -10.92
N ASP A 140 -10.68 -11.45 -10.63
CA ASP A 140 -10.08 -10.14 -10.87
C ASP A 140 -8.80 -9.94 -10.06
N ALA A 141 -8.78 -10.42 -8.81
CA ALA A 141 -7.58 -10.38 -7.98
C ALA A 141 -6.45 -11.23 -8.55
N LEU A 142 -6.74 -12.48 -8.92
CA LEU A 142 -5.77 -13.39 -9.51
C LEU A 142 -5.23 -12.89 -10.85
N LEU A 143 -6.08 -12.29 -11.69
CA LEU A 143 -5.64 -11.71 -12.96
C LEU A 143 -4.73 -10.49 -12.76
N ARG A 144 -4.94 -9.68 -11.71
CA ARG A 144 -4.00 -8.61 -11.33
C ARG A 144 -2.66 -9.18 -10.89
N GLU A 145 -2.66 -10.17 -10.01
CA GLU A 145 -1.40 -10.80 -9.55
C GLU A 145 -0.69 -11.53 -10.71
N ALA A 146 -1.43 -12.14 -11.62
CA ALA A 146 -0.87 -12.77 -12.81
C ALA A 146 -0.16 -11.80 -13.77
N THR A 147 -0.37 -10.48 -13.65
CA THR A 147 0.40 -9.49 -14.43
C THR A 147 1.84 -9.33 -13.93
N ARG A 148 2.11 -9.73 -12.69
CA ARG A 148 3.42 -9.61 -12.03
C ARG A 148 4.33 -10.83 -12.25
N ILE A 149 3.75 -11.95 -12.66
CA ILE A 149 4.47 -13.21 -12.90
C ILE A 149 5.54 -13.01 -13.98
N ASP A 150 6.69 -13.64 -13.79
CA ASP A 150 7.74 -13.70 -14.81
C ASP A 150 7.24 -14.40 -16.08
N GLN A 151 7.10 -13.61 -17.15
CA GLN A 151 6.61 -14.08 -18.44
C GLN A 151 7.62 -14.95 -19.17
N THR A 152 8.90 -14.94 -18.77
CA THR A 152 9.95 -15.76 -19.38
C THR A 152 10.00 -17.18 -18.82
N SER A 153 9.32 -17.42 -17.70
CA SER A 153 9.25 -18.73 -17.05
C SER A 153 8.52 -19.76 -17.92
N ALA A 154 9.09 -20.97 -18.01
CA ALA A 154 8.45 -22.10 -18.68
C ALA A 154 7.07 -22.45 -18.07
N ILE A 155 6.87 -22.14 -16.80
CA ILE A 155 5.61 -22.39 -16.08
C ILE A 155 4.53 -21.42 -16.58
N PHE A 156 4.90 -20.16 -16.80
CA PHE A 156 4.00 -19.16 -17.37
C PHE A 156 3.56 -19.53 -18.79
N GLU A 157 4.50 -19.95 -19.65
CA GLU A 157 4.16 -20.37 -21.02
C GLU A 157 3.19 -21.56 -21.05
N ARG A 158 3.34 -22.53 -20.12
CA ARG A 158 2.38 -23.63 -19.97
C ARG A 158 1.01 -23.16 -19.50
N ALA A 159 0.96 -22.19 -18.59
CA ALA A 159 -0.27 -21.64 -18.03
C ALA A 159 -0.98 -20.65 -18.97
N ARG A 160 -0.30 -20.14 -20.00
CA ARG A 160 -0.78 -19.09 -20.91
C ARG A 160 -2.15 -19.36 -21.55
N PRO A 161 -2.47 -20.58 -22.04
CA PRO A 161 -3.81 -20.86 -22.59
C PRO A 161 -4.91 -20.74 -21.53
N MET A 162 -4.63 -21.20 -20.31
CA MET A 162 -5.56 -21.11 -19.18
C MET A 162 -5.80 -19.65 -18.78
N LEU A 163 -4.72 -18.85 -18.66
CA LEU A 163 -4.83 -17.41 -18.36
C LEU A 163 -5.62 -16.66 -19.43
N LYS A 164 -5.44 -17.02 -20.71
CA LYS A 164 -6.24 -16.46 -21.81
C LYS A 164 -7.73 -16.78 -21.65
N SER A 165 -8.06 -18.03 -21.32
CA SER A 165 -9.44 -18.45 -21.05
C SER A 165 -10.05 -17.70 -19.86
N LEU A 166 -9.29 -17.55 -18.77
CA LEU A 166 -9.76 -16.86 -17.56
C LEU A 166 -10.02 -15.37 -17.83
N ARG A 167 -9.18 -14.72 -18.66
CA ARG A 167 -9.41 -13.33 -19.10
C ARG A 167 -10.62 -13.19 -20.01
N ALA A 168 -10.86 -14.13 -20.92
CA ALA A 168 -12.01 -14.06 -21.83
C ALA A 168 -13.34 -14.04 -21.05
N ARG A 169 -13.44 -14.86 -19.99
CA ARG A 169 -14.61 -14.94 -19.11
C ARG A 169 -14.83 -13.70 -18.25
N GLN A 170 -13.86 -12.80 -18.16
CA GLN A 170 -14.01 -11.53 -17.45
C GLN A 170 -15.08 -10.63 -18.08
N PHE A 171 -15.37 -10.82 -19.38
CA PHE A 171 -16.29 -10.00 -20.16
C PHE A 171 -17.62 -10.69 -20.48
N GLU A 172 -17.81 -11.92 -20.01
CA GLU A 172 -19.07 -12.66 -20.14
C GLU A 172 -19.97 -12.22 -18.97
N PHE A 173 -20.96 -11.36 -19.25
CA PHE A 173 -21.98 -10.88 -18.32
C PHE A 173 -23.34 -11.48 -18.67
#